data_AF-A0A6A6IGJ0-F1
#
_entry.id   AF-A0A6A6IGJ0-F1
#
_cell.length_a   1.000
_cell.length_b   1.000
_cell.length_c   1.000
_cell.angle_alpha   90.00
_cell.angle_beta   90.00
_cell.angle_gamma   90.00
#
_symmetry.space_group_name_H-M   'P 1'
#
loop_
_entity.id
_entity.type
_entity.pdbx_description
1 polymer ?
#
loop_
_entity_poly.entity_id
_entity_poly.type
_entity_poly.pdbx_seq_one_letter_code
_entity_poly.pdbx_strand_id
1 'polypeptide(L)'
;MAKAKDEGVDVIDVLMYEYREALVRKGYRRREIDDLCARANGLLDEERESPRGVDIVDMIMDDAVARVSHRRLAAARSTYYRSYVGPASRVYMRKNMSAARDVPHFLVGQAVELRRAKANLVRLYSLEQNAMAAAWRRPAQDLYGISKRRASAERRYVGALIRYLRDSNQMGRARATDVQRYFTRQSMTGMGPVNKGYLLGMFAGCLPIAAFVNQT
;
A
#
# COMPACT_ATOMS: atom_id res chain seq x y z
N MET A 1 0.67 36.89 -49.10
CA MET A 1 1.39 35.76 -48.48
C MET A 1 0.55 35.26 -47.30
N ALA A 2 -0.07 34.09 -47.43
CA ALA A 2 -0.90 33.50 -46.39
C ALA A 2 0.00 32.86 -45.32
N LYS A 3 -0.05 33.36 -44.08
CA LYS A 3 0.52 32.67 -42.92
C LYS A 3 -0.54 31.69 -42.42
N ALA A 4 -0.29 30.39 -42.59
CA ALA A 4 -1.05 29.35 -41.93
C ALA A 4 -0.98 29.60 -40.41
N LYS A 5 -2.14 29.83 -39.79
CA LYS A 5 -2.29 29.68 -38.34
C LYS A 5 -2.46 28.19 -38.13
N ASP A 6 -1.36 27.49 -37.84
CA ASP A 6 -1.48 26.18 -37.22
C ASP A 6 -2.18 26.42 -35.88
N GLU A 7 -3.47 26.14 -35.83
CA GLU A 7 -4.22 25.96 -34.58
C GLU A 7 -3.69 24.67 -33.94
N GLY A 8 -2.46 24.74 -33.44
CA GLY A 8 -1.84 23.66 -32.71
C GLY A 8 -2.72 23.37 -31.50
N VAL A 9 -3.40 22.23 -31.55
CA VAL A 9 -4.16 21.71 -30.42
C VAL A 9 -3.18 21.55 -29.26
N ASP A 10 -3.35 22.32 -28.19
CA ASP A 10 -2.51 22.20 -27.01
C ASP A 10 -2.72 20.79 -26.44
N VAL A 11 -1.66 20.00 -26.46
CA VAL A 11 -1.66 18.61 -25.97
C VAL A 11 -2.11 18.56 -24.52
N ILE A 12 -1.82 19.61 -23.74
CA ILE A 12 -2.22 19.69 -22.33
C ILE A 12 -3.73 19.87 -22.21
N ASP A 13 -4.36 20.68 -23.07
CA ASP A 13 -5.81 20.86 -23.06
C ASP A 13 -6.55 19.57 -23.40
N VAL A 14 -6.02 18.79 -24.36
CA VAL A 14 -6.57 17.47 -24.71
C VAL A 14 -6.45 16.50 -23.54
N LEU A 15 -5.28 16.44 -22.90
CA LEU A 15 -5.05 15.57 -21.75
C LEU A 15 -5.95 15.93 -20.56
N MET A 16 -6.15 17.22 -20.30
CA MET A 16 -7.05 17.69 -19.24
C MET A 16 -8.51 17.39 -19.55
N TYR A 17 -8.92 17.49 -20.82
CA TYR A 17 -10.25 17.09 -21.27
C TYR A 17 -10.49 15.58 -21.08
N GLU A 18 -9.57 14.73 -21.54
CA GLU A 18 -9.64 13.28 -21.39
C GLU A 18 -9.63 12.84 -19.93
N TYR A 19 -8.81 13.50 -19.10
CA TYR A 19 -8.78 13.27 -17.65
C TYR A 19 -10.13 13.58 -17.01
N ARG A 20 -10.74 14.71 -17.35
CA ARG A 20 -12.07 15.11 -16.86
C ARG A 20 -13.13 14.08 -17.25
N GLU A 21 -13.14 13.68 -18.51
CA GLU A 21 -13.99 12.62 -19.07
C GLU A 21 -13.84 11.29 -18.32
N ALA A 22 -12.60 10.89 -18.03
CA ALA A 22 -12.32 9.69 -17.26
C ALA A 22 -12.82 9.78 -15.80
N LEU A 23 -12.74 10.95 -15.17
CA LEU A 23 -13.30 11.17 -13.82
C LEU A 23 -14.84 11.14 -13.82
N VAL A 24 -15.48 11.69 -14.86
CA VAL A 24 -16.93 11.57 -15.06
C VAL A 24 -17.33 10.10 -15.18
N ARG A 25 -16.64 9.33 -16.04
CA ARG A 25 -16.89 7.87 -16.21
C ARG A 25 -16.65 7.07 -14.92
N LYS A 26 -15.75 7.52 -14.05
CA LYS A 26 -15.51 6.94 -12.71
C LYS A 26 -16.56 7.34 -11.66
N GLY A 27 -17.48 8.26 -11.98
CA GLY A 27 -18.59 8.66 -11.11
C GLY A 27 -18.23 9.72 -10.06
N TYR A 28 -17.21 10.54 -10.32
CA TYR A 28 -16.87 11.65 -9.43
C TYR A 28 -17.91 12.77 -9.51
N ARG A 29 -18.13 13.49 -8.41
CA ARG A 29 -19.01 14.66 -8.41
C ARG A 29 -18.32 15.85 -9.05
N ARG A 30 -19.07 16.74 -9.70
CA ARG A 30 -18.56 17.96 -10.36
C ARG A 30 -17.54 18.74 -9.51
N ARG A 31 -17.84 19.02 -8.23
CA ARG A 31 -16.90 19.70 -7.32
C ARG A 31 -15.56 18.96 -7.18
N GLU A 32 -15.58 17.64 -7.09
CA GLU A 32 -14.36 16.85 -6.95
C GLU A 32 -13.55 16.79 -8.23
N ILE A 33 -14.25 16.78 -9.37
CA ILE A 33 -13.64 16.84 -10.70
C ILE A 33 -12.92 18.18 -10.84
N ASP A 34 -13.59 19.28 -10.52
CA ASP A 34 -13.00 20.62 -10.60
C ASP A 34 -11.79 20.74 -9.65
N ASP A 35 -11.87 20.20 -8.42
CA ASP A 35 -10.73 20.16 -7.47
C ASP A 35 -9.55 19.30 -7.96
N LEU A 36 -9.81 18.20 -8.67
CA LEU A 36 -8.78 17.31 -9.22
C LEU A 36 -8.11 17.94 -10.44
N CYS A 37 -8.91 18.54 -11.34
CA CYS A 37 -8.39 19.27 -12.49
C CYS A 37 -7.56 20.49 -12.05
N ALA A 38 -7.99 21.22 -11.02
CA ALA A 38 -7.22 22.35 -10.49
C ALA A 38 -5.85 21.91 -9.93
N ARG A 39 -5.79 20.78 -9.23
CA ARG A 39 -4.52 20.22 -8.74
C ARG A 39 -3.62 19.73 -9.87
N ALA A 40 -4.19 19.03 -10.86
CA ALA A 40 -3.44 18.56 -12.02
C ALA A 40 -2.82 19.74 -12.80
N ASN A 41 -3.58 20.83 -13.00
CA ASN A 41 -3.04 22.05 -13.60
C ASN A 41 -1.91 22.66 -12.76
N GLY A 42 -2.08 22.75 -11.43
CA GLY A 42 -1.02 23.25 -10.56
C GLY A 42 0.28 22.43 -10.65
N LEU A 43 0.19 21.10 -10.74
CA LEU A 43 1.37 20.24 -10.91
C LEU A 43 2.05 20.45 -12.28
N LEU A 44 1.27 20.73 -13.33
CA LEU A 44 1.79 21.02 -14.66
C LEU A 44 2.47 22.39 -14.71
N ASP A 45 1.90 23.38 -14.04
CA ASP A 45 2.51 24.70 -13.92
C ASP A 45 3.81 24.63 -13.11
N GLU A 46 3.84 23.87 -12.01
CA GLU A 46 5.07 23.60 -11.24
C GLU A 46 6.15 22.93 -12.09
N GLU A 47 5.79 21.96 -12.94
CA GLU A 47 6.73 21.26 -13.82
C GLU A 47 7.22 22.17 -14.97
N ARG A 48 6.38 23.08 -15.46
CA ARG A 48 6.77 24.10 -16.44
C ARG A 48 7.75 25.10 -15.86
N GLU A 49 7.55 25.50 -14.61
CA GLU A 49 8.45 26.41 -13.89
C GLU A 49 9.75 25.72 -13.44
N SER A 50 9.68 24.44 -13.07
CA SER A 50 10.82 23.65 -12.60
C SER A 50 10.76 22.22 -13.15
N PRO A 51 11.39 21.94 -14.30
CA PRO A 51 11.30 20.63 -14.94
C PRO A 51 12.06 19.57 -14.11
N ARG A 52 11.29 18.66 -13.52
CA ARG A 52 11.78 17.48 -12.77
C ARG A 52 11.89 16.24 -13.68
N GLY A 53 11.33 16.29 -14.90
CA GLY A 53 11.34 15.22 -15.88
C GLY A 53 10.30 14.14 -15.59
N VAL A 54 9.21 14.47 -14.91
CA VAL A 54 8.15 13.51 -14.58
C VAL A 54 7.14 13.45 -15.72
N ASP A 55 6.68 12.25 -16.09
CA ASP A 55 5.65 12.06 -17.11
C ASP A 55 4.33 12.69 -16.64
N ILE A 56 3.77 13.59 -17.47
CA ILE A 56 2.51 14.29 -17.25
C ILE A 56 1.37 13.32 -17.01
N VAL A 57 1.35 12.19 -17.72
CA VAL A 57 0.32 11.17 -17.58
C VAL A 57 0.42 10.50 -16.21
N ASP A 58 1.65 10.19 -15.75
CA ASP A 58 1.88 9.57 -14.43
C ASP A 58 1.47 10.53 -13.29
N MET A 59 1.82 11.83 -13.41
CA MET A 59 1.41 12.85 -12.43
C MET A 59 -0.10 12.94 -12.27
N ILE A 60 -0.84 12.87 -13.38
CA ILE A 60 -2.30 12.99 -13.39
C ILE A 60 -2.99 11.69 -12.93
N MET A 61 -2.43 10.53 -13.29
CA MET A 61 -3.04 9.22 -13.00
C MET A 61 -2.83 8.76 -11.56
N ASP A 62 -1.67 9.06 -10.94
CA ASP A 62 -1.39 8.67 -9.56
C ASP A 62 -2.36 9.32 -8.55
N ASP A 63 -2.73 10.59 -8.79
CA ASP A 63 -3.61 11.35 -7.90
C ASP A 63 -5.07 10.85 -7.97
N ALA A 64 -5.49 10.34 -9.13
CA ALA A 64 -6.81 9.74 -9.33
C ALA A 64 -6.94 8.35 -8.67
N VAL A 65 -5.88 7.54 -8.69
CA VAL A 65 -5.87 6.20 -8.06
C VAL A 65 -5.98 6.29 -6.54
N ALA A 66 -5.38 7.32 -5.93
CA ALA A 66 -5.38 7.49 -4.48
C ALA A 66 -6.81 7.65 -3.90
N ARG A 67 -7.73 8.38 -4.58
CA ARG A 67 -9.02 8.77 -3.98
C ARG A 67 -10.22 7.85 -4.24
N VAL A 68 -10.29 7.13 -5.38
CA VAL A 68 -11.36 6.12 -5.61
C VAL A 68 -11.36 5.08 -4.48
N SER A 69 -10.18 4.74 -3.98
CA SER A 69 -10.01 3.77 -2.90
C SER A 69 -10.58 4.26 -1.56
N HIS A 70 -10.56 5.57 -1.28
CA HIS A 70 -10.94 6.11 0.02
C HIS A 70 -12.45 6.37 0.18
N ARG A 71 -13.15 6.83 -0.87
CA ARG A 71 -14.58 7.19 -0.75
C ARG A 71 -15.53 5.99 -0.75
N ARG A 72 -15.30 4.98 -1.60
CA ARG A 72 -16.09 3.72 -1.55
C ARG A 72 -15.78 2.92 -0.28
N LEU A 73 -14.57 3.01 0.26
CA LEU A 73 -14.24 2.38 1.54
C LEU A 73 -14.80 3.15 2.75
N ALA A 74 -14.95 4.47 2.73
CA ALA A 74 -15.47 5.21 3.89
C ALA A 74 -16.97 4.94 4.15
N ALA A 75 -17.80 4.91 3.11
CA ALA A 75 -19.23 4.63 3.23
C ALA A 75 -19.52 3.16 3.58
N ALA A 76 -18.76 2.21 3.01
CA ALA A 76 -18.89 0.79 3.33
C ALA A 76 -18.22 0.37 4.66
N ARG A 77 -17.26 1.16 5.18
CA ARG A 77 -16.59 0.88 6.47
C ARG A 77 -17.39 1.31 7.67
N SER A 78 -18.28 2.30 7.57
CA SER A 78 -19.02 2.78 8.75
C SER A 78 -19.90 1.69 9.39
N THR A 79 -20.51 0.82 8.58
CA THR A 79 -21.42 -0.22 9.06
C THR A 79 -20.76 -1.58 9.34
N TYR A 80 -19.65 -1.92 8.65
CA TYR A 80 -19.00 -3.23 8.81
C TYR A 80 -17.77 -3.24 9.75
N TYR A 81 -17.19 -2.08 10.12
CA TYR A 81 -16.03 -2.06 11.03
C TYR A 81 -16.38 -2.10 12.51
N ARG A 82 -17.65 -1.88 12.89
CA ARG A 82 -18.04 -1.84 14.31
C ARG A 82 -18.40 -3.22 14.89
N SER A 83 -18.67 -4.23 14.06
CA SER A 83 -19.14 -5.55 14.52
C SER A 83 -18.05 -6.62 14.67
N TYR A 84 -16.82 -6.40 14.17
CA TYR A 84 -15.74 -7.41 14.21
C TYR A 84 -14.47 -6.98 14.95
N VAL A 85 -14.42 -5.76 15.49
CA VAL A 85 -13.33 -5.35 16.39
C VAL A 85 -13.78 -5.61 17.83
N GLY A 86 -13.79 -6.89 18.20
CA GLY A 86 -13.95 -7.26 19.60
C GLY A 86 -12.83 -6.65 20.46
N PRO A 87 -13.05 -6.45 21.77
CA PRO A 87 -12.11 -5.83 22.69
C PRO A 87 -10.69 -6.47 22.66
N ALA A 88 -10.58 -7.72 22.21
CA ALA A 88 -9.31 -8.41 22.00
C ALA A 88 -8.34 -7.67 21.06
N SER A 89 -8.82 -7.01 20.00
CA SER A 89 -7.92 -6.36 19.02
C SER A 89 -7.17 -5.15 19.59
N ARG A 90 -7.75 -4.46 20.59
CA ARG A 90 -7.08 -3.38 21.33
C ARG A 90 -6.04 -3.91 22.32
N VAL A 91 -6.28 -5.07 22.91
CA VAL A 91 -5.34 -5.71 23.85
C VAL A 91 -4.06 -6.18 23.14
N TYR A 92 -4.17 -6.71 21.91
CA TYR A 92 -3.00 -7.10 21.12
C TYR A 92 -2.10 -5.91 20.71
N MET A 93 -2.66 -4.71 20.52
CA MET A 93 -1.83 -3.53 20.24
C MET A 93 -1.02 -3.05 21.45
N ARG A 94 -1.57 -3.16 22.67
CA ARG A 94 -0.89 -2.72 23.89
C ARG A 94 0.30 -3.61 24.28
N LYS A 95 0.15 -4.95 24.17
CA LYS A 95 1.26 -5.90 24.43
C LYS A 95 2.42 -5.79 23.42
N ASN A 96 2.15 -5.34 22.20
CA ASN A 96 3.20 -5.14 21.20
C ASN A 96 4.04 -3.87 21.43
N MET A 97 3.65 -2.97 22.36
CA MET A 97 4.49 -1.82 22.72
C MET A 97 5.48 -2.14 23.85
N SER A 98 5.17 -3.07 24.76
CA SER A 98 6.11 -3.43 25.84
C SER A 98 7.36 -4.16 25.33
N ALA A 99 7.24 -4.94 24.25
CA ALA A 99 8.39 -5.52 23.54
C ALA A 99 9.20 -4.50 22.70
N ALA A 100 8.89 -3.20 22.78
CA ALA A 100 9.72 -2.14 22.19
C ALA A 100 10.86 -1.67 23.10
N ARG A 101 10.91 -2.13 24.36
CA ARG A 101 11.87 -1.60 25.35
C ARG A 101 13.34 -1.81 24.96
N ASP A 102 13.64 -2.86 24.20
CA ASP A 102 15.02 -3.18 23.82
C ASP A 102 15.40 -2.71 22.40
N VAL A 103 14.54 -1.91 21.75
CA VAL A 103 14.84 -1.36 20.43
C VAL A 103 15.60 -0.04 20.61
N PRO A 104 16.79 0.13 20.00
CA PRO A 104 17.49 1.41 20.01
C PRO A 104 16.60 2.57 19.58
N HIS A 105 16.71 3.72 20.25
CA HIS A 105 15.82 4.87 20.03
C HIS A 105 15.71 5.29 18.55
N PHE A 106 16.82 5.25 17.81
CA PHE A 106 16.85 5.61 16.38
C PHE A 106 16.07 4.63 15.48
N LEU A 107 15.81 3.40 15.94
CA LEU A 107 15.06 2.38 15.20
C LEU A 107 13.58 2.30 15.59
N VAL A 108 13.13 3.05 16.60
CA VAL A 108 11.76 2.95 17.14
C VAL A 108 10.72 3.18 16.05
N GLY A 109 10.90 4.19 15.19
CA GLY A 109 9.99 4.47 14.09
C GLY A 109 9.85 3.30 13.11
N GLN A 110 10.97 2.69 12.76
CA GLN A 110 11.01 1.55 11.84
C GLN A 110 10.45 0.27 12.46
N ALA A 111 10.75 0.02 13.73
CA ALA A 111 10.19 -1.10 14.47
C ALA A 111 8.66 -0.99 14.57
N VAL A 112 8.13 0.22 14.82
CA VAL A 112 6.69 0.47 14.85
C VAL A 112 6.07 0.24 13.47
N GLU A 113 6.69 0.74 12.39
CA GLU A 113 6.23 0.51 11.03
C GLU A 113 6.19 -0.98 10.68
N LEU A 114 7.27 -1.70 11.00
CA LEU A 114 7.39 -3.14 10.75
C LEU A 114 6.33 -3.95 11.50
N ARG A 115 6.10 -3.64 12.78
CA ARG A 115 5.03 -4.27 13.58
C ARG A 115 3.65 -4.00 13.00
N ARG A 116 3.38 -2.77 12.56
CA ARG A 116 2.12 -2.40 11.90
C ARG A 116 1.94 -3.15 10.58
N ALA A 117 2.98 -3.25 9.77
CA ALA A 117 2.97 -3.98 8.51
C ALA A 117 2.73 -5.48 8.74
N LYS A 118 3.42 -6.09 9.72
CA LYS A 118 3.23 -7.49 10.13
C LYS A 118 1.80 -7.75 10.58
N ALA A 119 1.25 -6.93 11.48
CA ALA A 119 -0.11 -7.10 11.98
C ALA A 119 -1.15 -7.01 10.85
N ASN A 120 -0.97 -6.07 9.92
CA ASN A 120 -1.86 -5.93 8.77
C ASN A 120 -1.77 -7.15 7.83
N LEU A 121 -0.55 -7.66 7.59
CA LEU A 121 -0.32 -8.85 6.77
C LEU A 121 -0.95 -10.10 7.38
N VAL A 122 -0.73 -10.34 8.68
CA VAL A 122 -1.35 -11.46 9.42
C VAL A 122 -2.87 -11.42 9.29
N ARG A 123 -3.47 -10.24 9.48
CA ARG A 123 -4.92 -10.04 9.33
C ARG A 123 -5.40 -10.39 7.92
N LEU A 124 -4.67 -9.99 6.89
CA LEU A 124 -5.05 -10.26 5.50
C LEU A 124 -4.93 -11.75 5.16
N TYR A 125 -3.92 -12.46 5.67
CA TYR A 125 -3.87 -13.92 5.56
C TYR A 125 -5.06 -14.59 6.24
N SER A 126 -5.44 -14.16 7.45
CA SER A 126 -6.61 -14.70 8.12
C SER A 126 -7.91 -14.42 7.34
N LEU A 127 -8.05 -13.23 6.77
CA LEU A 127 -9.20 -12.87 5.93
C LEU A 127 -9.26 -13.72 4.66
N GLU A 128 -8.12 -13.93 3.98
CA GLU A 128 -8.04 -14.75 2.77
C GLU A 128 -8.35 -16.23 3.10
N GLN A 129 -7.79 -16.76 4.18
CA GLN A 129 -8.05 -18.13 4.64
C GLN A 129 -9.53 -18.34 4.99
N ASN A 130 -10.15 -17.39 5.69
CA ASN A 130 -11.58 -17.44 6.01
C ASN A 130 -12.45 -17.31 4.76
N ALA A 131 -12.04 -16.48 3.79
CA ALA A 131 -12.75 -16.33 2.52
C ALA A 131 -12.66 -17.61 1.68
N MET A 132 -11.49 -18.28 1.64
CA MET A 132 -11.32 -19.59 1.00
C MET A 132 -12.17 -20.66 1.66
N ALA A 133 -12.21 -20.73 3.00
CA ALA A 133 -13.06 -21.66 3.72
C ALA A 133 -14.57 -21.41 3.47
N ALA A 134 -14.95 -20.14 3.28
CA ALA A 134 -16.32 -19.74 2.97
C ALA A 134 -16.64 -19.68 1.47
N ALA A 135 -15.73 -20.12 0.58
CA ALA A 135 -15.83 -19.91 -0.87
C ALA A 135 -17.10 -20.49 -1.50
N TRP A 136 -17.67 -21.56 -0.91
CA TRP A 136 -18.96 -22.13 -1.34
C TRP A 136 -20.16 -21.16 -1.17
N ARG A 137 -20.02 -20.09 -0.38
CA ARG A 137 -21.11 -19.14 -0.04
C ARG A 137 -20.88 -17.71 -0.55
N ARG A 138 -19.76 -17.41 -1.22
CA ARG A 138 -19.40 -16.04 -1.59
C ARG A 138 -18.94 -15.91 -3.06
N PRO A 139 -19.19 -14.76 -3.71
CA PRO A 139 -18.75 -14.51 -5.07
C PRO A 139 -17.21 -14.44 -5.17
N ALA A 140 -16.64 -15.00 -6.25
CA ALA A 140 -15.20 -15.07 -6.49
C ALA A 140 -14.51 -13.69 -6.55
N GLN A 141 -15.25 -12.61 -6.84
CA GLN A 141 -14.74 -11.24 -6.89
C GLN A 141 -14.19 -10.75 -5.53
N ASP A 142 -14.76 -11.22 -4.42
CA ASP A 142 -14.28 -10.85 -3.08
C ASP A 142 -12.89 -11.44 -2.79
N LEU A 143 -12.62 -12.66 -3.26
CA LEU A 143 -11.34 -13.33 -3.02
C LEU A 143 -10.21 -12.63 -3.78
N TYR A 144 -10.44 -12.28 -5.05
CA TYR A 144 -9.45 -11.55 -5.85
C TYR A 144 -9.07 -10.20 -5.21
N GLY A 145 -10.06 -9.46 -4.70
CA GLY A 145 -9.83 -8.21 -3.98
C GLY A 145 -9.00 -8.39 -2.70
N ILE A 146 -9.27 -9.46 -1.93
CA ILE A 146 -8.49 -9.80 -0.73
C ILE A 146 -7.05 -10.18 -1.11
N SER A 147 -6.85 -11.03 -2.12
CA SER A 147 -5.53 -11.44 -2.58
C SER A 147 -4.69 -10.26 -3.10
N LYS A 148 -5.30 -9.33 -3.84
CA LYS A 148 -4.61 -8.10 -4.28
C LYS A 148 -4.15 -7.24 -3.09
N ARG A 149 -5.01 -7.10 -2.07
CA ARG A 149 -4.67 -6.37 -0.83
C ARG A 149 -3.60 -7.08 -0.02
N ARG A 150 -3.63 -8.42 0.05
CA ARG A 150 -2.57 -9.23 0.67
C ARG A 150 -1.24 -8.98 -0.03
N ALA A 151 -1.17 -9.09 -1.35
CA ALA A 151 0.07 -8.88 -2.11
C ALA A 151 0.68 -7.48 -1.87
N SER A 152 -0.16 -6.44 -1.77
CA SER A 152 0.30 -5.10 -1.39
C SER A 152 0.85 -5.04 0.05
N ALA A 153 0.19 -5.70 0.99
CA ALA A 153 0.64 -5.76 2.39
C ALA A 153 1.95 -6.56 2.55
N GLU A 154 2.15 -7.60 1.75
CA GLU A 154 3.41 -8.36 1.72
C GLU A 154 4.57 -7.48 1.26
N ARG A 155 4.42 -6.76 0.15
CA ARG A 155 5.44 -5.80 -0.33
C ARG A 155 5.76 -4.75 0.73
N ARG A 156 4.73 -4.22 1.40
CA ARG A 156 4.92 -3.24 2.49
C ARG A 156 5.68 -3.84 3.68
N TYR A 157 5.35 -5.06 4.07
CA TYR A 157 6.04 -5.76 5.16
C TYR A 157 7.51 -6.05 4.81
N VAL A 158 7.79 -6.57 3.61
CA VAL A 158 9.15 -6.82 3.12
C VAL A 158 9.95 -5.52 3.08
N GLY A 159 9.37 -4.43 2.55
CA GLY A 159 10.05 -3.13 2.51
C GLY A 159 10.30 -2.52 3.90
N ALA A 160 9.39 -2.71 4.85
CA ALA A 160 9.62 -2.32 6.25
C ALA A 160 10.69 -3.18 6.92
N LEU A 161 10.71 -4.48 6.62
CA LEU A 161 11.69 -5.42 7.15
C LEU A 161 13.10 -5.10 6.66
N ILE A 162 13.26 -4.88 5.35
CA ILE A 162 14.54 -4.51 4.75
C ILE A 162 15.07 -3.21 5.36
N ARG A 163 14.22 -2.17 5.52
CA ARG A 163 14.62 -0.91 6.16
C ARG A 163 15.11 -1.14 7.59
N TYR A 164 14.33 -1.84 8.40
CA TYR A 164 14.71 -2.16 9.78
C TYR A 164 16.02 -2.95 9.88
N LEU A 165 16.22 -3.95 9.02
CA LEU A 165 17.42 -4.79 9.05
C LEU A 165 18.65 -4.08 8.52
N ARG A 166 18.49 -3.17 7.56
CA ARG A 166 19.60 -2.34 7.07
C ARG A 166 20.06 -1.35 8.13
N ASP A 167 19.13 -0.65 8.76
CA ASP A 167 19.45 0.39 9.73
C ASP A 167 19.92 -0.18 11.07
N SER A 168 19.57 -1.44 11.37
CA SER A 168 20.18 -2.20 12.46
C SER A 168 21.49 -2.91 12.10
N ASN A 169 22.03 -2.68 10.90
CA ASN A 169 23.24 -3.32 10.36
C ASN A 169 23.18 -4.86 10.31
N GLN A 170 22.00 -5.47 10.36
CA GLN A 170 21.79 -6.92 10.27
C GLN A 170 21.67 -7.43 8.82
N MET A 171 21.50 -6.53 7.84
CA MET A 171 21.37 -6.87 6.43
C MET A 171 22.20 -5.95 5.53
N GLY A 172 23.14 -6.54 4.80
CA GLY A 172 23.91 -5.83 3.78
C GLY A 172 23.07 -5.42 2.56
N ARG A 173 23.57 -4.43 1.81
CA ARG A 173 22.88 -3.85 0.63
C ARG A 173 22.61 -4.87 -0.48
N ALA A 174 23.55 -5.79 -0.73
CA ALA A 174 23.38 -6.86 -1.73
C ALA A 174 22.20 -7.76 -1.36
N ARG A 175 22.21 -8.30 -0.12
CA ARG A 175 21.12 -9.14 0.41
C ARG A 175 19.77 -8.42 0.40
N ALA A 176 19.72 -7.15 0.76
CA ALA A 176 18.51 -6.34 0.67
C ALA A 176 17.97 -6.26 -0.77
N THR A 177 18.87 -6.07 -1.74
CA THR A 177 18.52 -6.04 -3.16
C THR A 177 18.00 -7.39 -3.65
N ASP A 178 18.62 -8.49 -3.21
CA ASP A 178 18.20 -9.83 -3.59
C ASP A 178 16.81 -10.17 -3.03
N VAL A 179 16.56 -9.85 -1.76
CA VAL A 179 15.23 -10.02 -1.14
C VAL A 179 14.20 -9.15 -1.87
N GLN A 180 14.50 -7.88 -2.12
CA GLN A 180 13.61 -6.98 -2.87
C GLN A 180 13.32 -7.54 -4.28
N ARG A 181 14.35 -8.01 -5.00
CA ARG A 181 14.22 -8.59 -6.34
C ARG A 181 13.39 -9.87 -6.32
N TYR A 182 13.62 -10.75 -5.36
CA TYR A 182 12.85 -11.99 -5.19
C TYR A 182 11.36 -11.67 -5.09
N PHE A 183 10.98 -10.75 -4.21
CA PHE A 183 9.59 -10.36 -3.97
C PHE A 183 8.99 -9.44 -5.04
N THR A 184 9.81 -8.81 -5.89
CA THR A 184 9.34 -7.99 -7.02
C THR A 184 9.15 -8.83 -8.28
N ARG A 185 10.06 -9.78 -8.56
CA ARG A 185 10.04 -10.64 -9.75
C ARG A 185 9.08 -11.82 -9.62
N GLN A 186 9.03 -12.48 -8.47
CA GLN A 186 7.95 -13.42 -8.22
C GLN A 186 6.69 -12.61 -7.99
N SER A 187 5.90 -12.45 -9.04
CA SER A 187 4.57 -11.86 -8.91
C SER A 187 3.82 -12.61 -7.80
N MET A 188 3.64 -11.94 -6.66
CA MET A 188 2.99 -12.48 -5.46
C MET A 188 1.50 -12.87 -5.70
N THR A 189 1.03 -12.70 -6.94
CA THR A 189 -0.31 -13.07 -7.41
C THR A 189 -0.59 -14.57 -7.38
N GLY A 190 0.41 -15.44 -7.20
CA GLY A 190 0.20 -16.90 -7.18
C GLY A 190 0.52 -17.62 -5.87
N MET A 191 1.35 -17.05 -4.99
CA MET A 191 1.92 -17.81 -3.86
C MET A 191 1.03 -17.89 -2.61
N GLY A 192 -0.17 -17.28 -2.65
CA GLY A 192 -1.26 -17.52 -1.71
C GLY A 192 -0.85 -17.71 -0.24
N PRO A 193 -1.46 -18.67 0.47
CA PRO A 193 -1.11 -19.02 1.85
C PRO A 193 0.28 -19.65 2.02
N VAL A 194 0.87 -20.18 0.95
CA VAL A 194 2.16 -20.91 0.99
C VAL A 194 3.28 -20.01 1.50
N ASN A 195 3.25 -18.73 1.11
CA ASN A 195 4.24 -17.74 1.54
C ASN A 195 4.07 -17.25 2.98
N LYS A 196 2.95 -17.57 3.65
CA LYS A 196 2.67 -17.10 5.02
C LYS A 196 3.75 -17.51 6.01
N GLY A 197 4.15 -18.79 5.96
CA GLY A 197 5.16 -19.34 6.86
C GLY A 197 6.51 -18.67 6.66
N TYR A 198 6.94 -18.56 5.40
CA TYR A 198 8.21 -17.94 5.04
C TYR A 198 8.28 -16.47 5.48
N LEU A 199 7.30 -15.65 5.09
CA LEU A 199 7.30 -14.22 5.38
C LEU A 199 7.19 -13.89 6.87
N LEU A 200 6.30 -14.58 7.58
CA LEU A 200 6.11 -14.33 9.01
C LEU A 200 7.27 -14.90 9.85
N GLY A 201 7.94 -15.95 9.35
CA GLY A 201 9.12 -16.56 9.96
C GLY A 201 10.39 -15.71 9.84
N MET A 202 10.57 -14.97 8.73
CA MET A 202 11.76 -14.13 8.51
C MET A 202 12.06 -13.14 9.65
N PHE A 203 11.03 -12.61 10.32
CA PHE A 203 11.23 -11.67 11.43
C PHE A 203 11.35 -12.35 12.80
N ALA A 204 10.94 -13.61 12.93
CA ALA A 204 11.05 -14.34 14.20
C ALA A 204 12.52 -14.57 14.59
N GLY A 205 13.43 -14.68 13.62
CA GLY A 205 14.87 -14.85 13.85
C GLY A 205 15.67 -13.55 14.05
N CYS A 206 15.07 -12.37 13.89
CA CYS A 206 15.77 -11.08 13.94
C CYS A 206 15.56 -10.30 15.25
N LEU A 207 14.69 -10.77 16.13
CA LEU A 207 14.69 -10.35 17.53
C LEU A 207 15.60 -11.32 18.28
N PRO A 208 16.56 -10.83 19.10
CA PRO A 208 17.38 -11.73 19.90
C PRO A 208 16.47 -12.64 20.70
N ILE A 209 16.73 -13.95 20.61
CA ILE A 209 16.11 -15.03 21.37
C ILE A 209 16.60 -14.94 22.83
N ALA A 210 16.47 -13.78 23.45
CA ALA A 210 16.75 -13.56 24.87
C ALA A 210 15.45 -13.40 25.68
N ALA A 211 14.28 -13.38 25.04
CA ALA A 211 13.00 -13.16 25.71
C ALA A 211 12.05 -14.37 25.69
N PHE A 212 12.49 -15.56 25.27
CA PHE A 212 11.61 -16.75 25.17
C PHE A 212 12.11 -18.00 25.93
N VAL A 213 13.06 -17.85 26.86
CA VAL A 213 13.54 -18.97 27.72
C VAL A 213 12.92 -18.96 29.13
N ASN A 214 12.22 -17.92 29.57
CA ASN A 214 11.58 -17.92 30.89
C ASN A 214 10.05 -17.93 30.78
N GLN A 215 9.50 -19.12 30.54
CA GLN A 215 8.23 -19.59 31.10
C GLN A 215 8.10 -21.10 30.83
N THR A 216 8.67 -21.87 31.75
CA THR A 216 8.09 -23.14 32.23
C THR A 216 6.67 -22.92 32.72
#